data_AF-A0A960TDA0-F1
#
_entry.id   AF-A0A960TDA0-F1
#
_cell.length_a   1.000
_cell.length_b   1.000
_cell.length_c   1.000
_cell.angle_alpha   90.00
_cell.angle_beta   90.00
_cell.angle_gamma   90.00
#
_symmetry.space_group_name_H-M   'P 1'
#
loop_
_entity.id
_entity.type
_entity.pdbx_description
1 polymer ?
#
loop_
_entity_poly.entity_id
_entity_poly.type
_entity_poly.pdbx_seq_one_letter_code
_entity_poly.pdbx_strand_id
1 'polypeptide(L)'
;ITDYAEALCMPLLGRLAWGDYVQFQETRAYRELEADAPEAYRYRLPAERDLLALASLRNSRNYQEALLQYLGGGAPSPFSPEGCQSRSLVCLAPREAFQVYNRLIFAAPAERLPYLFLEQGQVLGWMGRKGDDLFDNPYERALDQMSGAASHRSLERVARTEMTQIYLETGRYEEARQQLRQLALITNMDAPETSDLRELARKTLGGLKLHREADCFAEQRGLPRPHCDRRVDFLK
;
A
#
# COMPACT_ATOMS: atom_id res chain seq x y z
N ILE A 1 42.29 7.72 -2.14
CA ILE A 1 41.02 7.73 -1.40
C ILE A 1 40.00 7.21 -2.40
N THR A 2 39.42 6.03 -2.18
CA THR A 2 38.45 5.48 -3.14
C THR A 2 37.23 6.39 -3.20
N ASP A 3 36.49 6.41 -4.31
CA ASP A 3 35.25 7.16 -4.43
C ASP A 3 34.27 6.83 -3.27
N TYR A 4 34.35 5.61 -2.75
CA TYR A 4 33.66 5.11 -1.55
C TYR A 4 34.04 5.82 -0.24
N ALA A 5 35.27 6.33 -0.11
CA ALA A 5 35.77 7.02 1.08
C ALA A 5 35.45 8.53 1.06
N GLU A 6 35.27 9.15 -0.10
CA GLU A 6 34.73 10.53 -0.19
C GLU A 6 33.24 10.58 0.16
N ALA A 7 32.49 9.50 -0.12
CA ALA A 7 31.08 9.34 0.24
C ALA A 7 30.82 9.40 1.76
N LEU A 8 31.78 8.85 2.51
CA LEU A 8 31.75 8.66 3.95
C LEU A 8 31.81 9.98 4.72
N CYS A 9 32.49 10.98 4.16
CA CYS A 9 32.73 12.24 4.84
C CYS A 9 31.69 13.31 4.52
N MET A 10 30.91 13.16 3.44
CA MET A 10 29.95 14.17 2.98
C MET A 10 28.71 13.52 2.34
N PRO A 11 27.73 13.03 3.14
CA PRO A 11 26.56 12.33 2.61
C PRO A 11 25.69 13.19 1.68
N LEU A 12 25.77 14.52 1.75
CA LEU A 12 25.10 15.44 0.82
C LEU A 12 25.80 15.52 -0.56
N LEU A 13 27.13 15.51 -0.59
CA LEU A 13 27.92 15.49 -1.84
C LEU A 13 27.86 14.13 -2.51
N GLY A 14 27.86 13.05 -1.73
CA GLY A 14 27.65 11.71 -2.27
C GLY A 14 26.27 11.50 -2.88
N ARG A 15 25.25 12.12 -2.27
CA ARG A 15 23.89 12.18 -2.83
C ARG A 15 23.83 12.92 -4.16
N LEU A 16 24.60 13.99 -4.34
CA LEU A 16 24.68 14.77 -5.58
C LEU A 16 25.54 14.12 -6.67
N ALA A 17 26.59 13.38 -6.29
CA ALA A 17 27.57 12.82 -7.22
C ALA A 17 27.18 11.45 -7.81
N TRP A 18 26.44 10.61 -7.07
CA TRP A 18 26.20 9.21 -7.47
C TRP A 18 24.75 8.85 -7.82
N GLY A 19 23.81 9.79 -7.70
CA GLY A 19 22.42 9.62 -8.15
C GLY A 19 21.57 8.68 -7.29
N ASP A 20 22.07 7.49 -6.94
CA ASP A 20 21.37 6.47 -6.15
C ASP A 20 22.13 6.12 -4.86
N TYR A 21 21.95 6.97 -3.85
CA TYR A 21 22.52 6.78 -2.51
C TYR A 21 21.94 5.53 -1.79
N VAL A 22 20.76 5.06 -2.19
CA VAL A 22 20.15 3.83 -1.66
C VAL A 22 20.95 2.62 -2.12
N GLN A 23 21.22 2.53 -3.43
CA GLN A 23 22.04 1.47 -4.01
C GLN A 23 23.46 1.46 -3.44
N PHE A 24 24.04 2.63 -3.19
CA PHE A 24 25.36 2.76 -2.56
C PHE A 24 25.40 2.14 -1.15
N GLN A 25 24.45 2.50 -0.28
CA GLN A 25 24.40 2.00 1.09
C GLN A 25 24.14 0.48 1.14
N GLU A 26 23.28 -0.03 0.26
CA GLU A 26 23.03 -1.47 0.12
C GLU A 26 24.30 -2.22 -0.32
N THR A 27 24.96 -1.75 -1.38
CA THR A 27 26.20 -2.36 -1.89
C THR A 27 27.28 -2.39 -0.81
N ARG A 28 27.37 -1.33 0.00
CA ARG A 28 28.29 -1.28 1.13
C ARG A 28 27.94 -2.32 2.19
N ALA A 29 26.67 -2.38 2.61
CA ALA A 29 26.21 -3.35 3.58
C ALA A 29 26.47 -4.80 3.13
N TYR A 30 26.27 -5.11 1.84
CA TYR A 30 26.65 -6.41 1.29
C TYR A 30 28.14 -6.70 1.42
N ARG A 31 29.00 -5.74 1.05
CA ARG A 31 30.46 -5.92 1.12
C ARG A 31 30.96 -6.08 2.56
N GLU A 32 30.40 -5.32 3.50
CA GLU A 32 30.71 -5.45 4.93
C GLU A 32 30.28 -6.82 5.47
N LEU A 33 29.08 -7.29 5.10
CA LEU A 33 28.61 -8.63 5.47
C LEU A 33 29.44 -9.74 4.84
N GLU A 34 29.94 -9.56 3.60
CA GLU A 34 30.80 -10.53 2.92
C GLU A 34 32.22 -10.59 3.49
N ALA A 35 32.75 -9.45 3.98
CA ALA A 35 34.10 -9.35 4.51
C ALA A 35 34.27 -10.11 5.83
N ASP A 36 33.28 -10.04 6.72
CA ASP A 36 33.27 -10.70 8.04
C ASP A 36 32.39 -11.96 8.10
N ALA A 37 31.96 -12.47 6.94
CA ALA A 37 30.98 -13.55 6.86
C ALA A 37 31.57 -14.93 7.23
N PRO A 38 30.96 -15.67 8.19
CA PRO A 38 31.23 -17.10 8.33
C PRO A 38 30.83 -17.85 7.06
N GLU A 39 31.47 -18.99 6.79
CA GLU A 39 31.34 -19.76 5.53
C GLU A 39 29.87 -20.03 5.12
N ALA A 40 28.99 -20.19 6.12
CA ALA A 40 27.55 -20.34 5.95
C ALA A 40 26.84 -19.18 5.22
N TYR A 41 27.36 -17.94 5.29
CA TYR A 41 26.80 -16.80 4.55
C TYR A 41 26.98 -16.92 3.04
N ARG A 42 28.05 -17.59 2.58
CA ARG A 42 28.32 -17.82 1.15
C ARG A 42 27.32 -18.79 0.52
N TYR A 43 26.71 -19.67 1.32
CA TYR A 43 25.73 -20.65 0.89
C TYR A 43 24.27 -20.18 1.05
N ARG A 44 24.05 -18.97 1.57
CA ARG A 44 22.70 -18.39 1.69
C ARG A 44 22.14 -18.01 0.34
N LEU A 45 20.82 -18.15 0.22
CA LEU A 45 20.10 -17.72 -0.98
C LEU A 45 20.22 -16.19 -1.14
N PRO A 46 20.19 -15.65 -2.37
CA PRO A 46 20.24 -14.20 -2.60
C PRO A 46 19.23 -13.42 -1.74
N ALA A 47 17.98 -13.89 -1.66
CA ALA A 47 16.96 -13.26 -0.83
C ALA A 47 17.31 -13.18 0.67
N GLU A 48 18.02 -14.18 1.21
CA GLU A 48 18.45 -14.17 2.62
C GLU A 48 19.58 -13.19 2.87
N ARG A 49 20.48 -13.01 1.88
CA ARG A 49 21.55 -12.02 1.95
C ARG A 49 20.97 -10.61 1.88
N ASP A 50 19.97 -10.41 1.02
CA ASP A 50 19.27 -9.13 0.93
C ASP A 50 18.59 -8.76 2.25
N LEU A 51 17.92 -9.71 2.90
CA LEU A 51 17.31 -9.50 4.20
C LEU A 51 18.34 -9.14 5.28
N LEU A 52 19.53 -9.75 5.26
CA LEU A 52 20.61 -9.41 6.20
C LEU A 52 21.21 -8.03 5.94
N ALA A 53 21.40 -7.65 4.68
CA ALA A 53 21.87 -6.32 4.30
C ALA A 53 20.86 -5.24 4.69
N LEU A 54 19.57 -5.48 4.45
CA LEU A 54 18.53 -4.58 4.91
C LEU A 54 18.49 -4.52 6.45
N ALA A 55 18.67 -5.65 7.15
CA ALA A 55 18.70 -5.73 8.61
C ALA A 55 19.76 -4.82 9.24
N SER A 56 20.96 -4.74 8.67
CA SER A 56 22.01 -3.84 9.15
C SER A 56 21.67 -2.37 8.87
N LEU A 57 20.94 -2.08 7.80
CA LEU A 57 20.58 -0.72 7.37
C LEU A 57 19.31 -0.16 8.04
N ARG A 58 18.45 -0.99 8.64
CA ARG A 58 17.15 -0.57 9.20
C ARG A 58 17.25 0.58 10.20
N ASN A 59 18.32 0.64 11.01
CA ASN A 59 18.53 1.71 11.99
C ASN A 59 19.36 2.89 11.46
N SER A 60 19.78 2.84 10.18
CA SER A 60 20.55 3.92 9.55
C SER A 60 19.64 5.06 9.14
N ARG A 61 19.72 6.17 9.88
CA ARG A 61 18.98 7.41 9.57
C ARG A 61 19.24 7.89 8.14
N ASN A 62 20.48 7.78 7.67
CA ASN A 62 20.86 8.21 6.32
C ASN A 62 20.21 7.36 5.21
N TYR A 63 20.01 6.06 5.46
CA TYR A 63 19.35 5.15 4.52
C TYR A 63 17.84 5.44 4.45
N GLN A 64 17.20 5.63 5.61
CA GLN A 64 15.78 6.02 5.69
C GLN A 64 15.50 7.35 4.99
N GLU A 65 16.35 8.37 5.19
CA GLU A 65 16.20 9.68 4.53
C GLU A 65 16.38 9.57 3.01
N ALA A 66 17.29 8.73 2.52
CA ALA A 66 17.50 8.53 1.10
C ALA A 66 16.31 7.85 0.40
N LEU A 67 15.69 6.85 1.04
CA LEU A 67 14.49 6.21 0.53
C LEU A 67 13.31 7.20 0.40
N LEU A 68 13.14 8.11 1.37
CA LEU A 68 12.09 9.14 1.32
C LEU A 68 12.30 10.16 0.19
N GLN A 69 13.55 10.52 -0.10
CA GLN A 69 13.88 11.44 -1.19
C GLN A 69 13.61 10.80 -2.57
N TYR A 70 13.84 9.49 -2.70
CA TYR A 70 13.55 8.75 -3.94
C TYR A 70 12.05 8.78 -4.32
N LEU A 71 11.16 8.83 -3.33
CA LEU A 71 9.71 8.97 -3.54
C LEU A 71 9.24 10.42 -3.76
N GLY A 72 10.16 11.40 -3.83
CA GLY A 72 9.81 12.80 -4.05
C GLY A 72 9.51 13.60 -2.78
N GLY A 73 9.94 13.12 -1.60
CA GLY A 73 10.04 13.93 -0.37
C GLY A 73 8.74 14.37 0.31
N GLY A 74 7.58 13.91 -0.16
CA GLY A 74 6.30 14.10 0.54
C GLY A 74 6.07 13.05 1.62
N ALA A 75 5.27 13.40 2.64
CA ALA A 75 4.67 12.38 3.51
C ALA A 75 3.84 11.41 2.65
N PRO A 76 3.74 10.11 3.03
CA PRO A 76 2.86 9.17 2.34
C PRO A 76 1.44 9.76 2.31
N SER A 77 1.00 10.12 1.11
CA SER A 77 -0.31 10.70 0.85
C SER A 77 -1.19 9.56 0.37
N PRO A 78 -2.41 9.39 0.92
CA PRO A 78 -3.32 8.33 0.52
C PRO A 78 -3.46 8.35 -1.00
N PHE A 79 -2.95 7.29 -1.63
CA PHE A 79 -3.00 7.12 -3.08
C PHE A 79 -4.47 7.05 -3.52
N SER A 80 -4.79 7.70 -4.64
CA SER A 80 -6.07 7.52 -5.34
C SER A 80 -5.77 7.03 -6.76
N PRO A 81 -6.23 5.82 -7.14
CA PRO A 81 -6.00 5.28 -8.49
C PRO A 81 -6.63 6.13 -9.60
N GLU A 82 -7.70 6.87 -9.29
CA GLU A 82 -8.39 7.78 -10.22
C GLU A 82 -7.72 9.16 -10.32
N GLY A 83 -6.76 9.44 -9.42
CA GLY A 83 -6.06 10.71 -9.27
C GLY A 83 -4.58 10.68 -9.64
N CYS A 84 -4.12 9.73 -10.48
CA CYS A 84 -2.74 9.71 -11.00
C CYS A 84 -2.47 10.92 -11.92
N GLN A 85 -2.34 12.10 -11.32
CA GLN A 85 -1.84 13.29 -11.98
C GLN A 85 -0.31 13.24 -11.95
N SER A 86 0.25 13.36 -13.15
CA SER A 86 1.65 13.16 -13.51
C SER A 86 2.71 13.52 -12.44
N ARG A 87 3.60 12.55 -12.15
CA ARG A 87 4.97 12.63 -11.56
C ARG A 87 5.25 11.75 -10.33
N SER A 88 4.25 11.14 -9.69
CA SER A 88 4.53 10.17 -8.62
C SER A 88 5.17 8.89 -9.18
N LEU A 89 6.20 8.36 -8.50
CA LEU A 89 6.85 7.10 -8.88
C LEU A 89 5.84 5.97 -9.00
N VAL A 90 4.84 5.92 -8.13
CA VAL A 90 3.75 4.93 -8.17
C VAL A 90 2.98 4.97 -9.49
N CYS A 91 2.79 6.16 -10.07
CA CYS A 91 2.05 6.34 -11.32
C CYS A 91 2.89 6.05 -12.57
N LEU A 92 4.21 6.25 -12.50
CA LEU A 92 5.13 6.11 -13.64
C LEU A 92 5.81 4.73 -13.69
N ALA A 93 6.15 4.21 -12.51
CA ALA A 93 7.04 3.09 -12.27
C ALA A 93 6.53 2.31 -11.02
N PRO A 94 5.35 1.68 -11.13
CA PRO A 94 4.64 1.02 -10.02
C PRO A 94 5.44 -0.13 -9.39
N ARG A 95 6.27 -0.82 -10.18
CA ARG A 95 7.12 -1.92 -9.69
C ARG A 95 8.28 -1.42 -8.85
N GLU A 96 8.93 -0.36 -9.32
CA GLU A 96 9.98 0.35 -8.63
C GLU A 96 9.42 0.93 -7.33
N ALA A 97 8.22 1.51 -7.37
CA ALA A 97 7.53 1.96 -6.16
C ALA A 97 7.26 0.82 -5.17
N PHE A 98 6.80 -0.34 -5.63
CA PHE A 98 6.61 -1.51 -4.77
C PHE A 98 7.91 -1.97 -4.09
N GLN A 99 9.02 -2.01 -4.83
CA GLN A 99 10.34 -2.35 -4.27
C GLN A 99 10.80 -1.34 -3.22
N VAL A 100 10.59 -0.04 -3.45
CA VAL A 100 10.90 1.02 -2.50
C VAL A 100 10.05 0.88 -1.23
N TYR A 101 8.74 0.60 -1.36
CA TYR A 101 7.88 0.37 -0.20
C TYR A 101 8.30 -0.86 0.62
N ASN A 102 8.76 -1.96 0.00
CA ASN A 102 9.31 -3.10 0.75
C ASN A 102 10.49 -2.69 1.63
N ARG A 103 11.41 -1.88 1.08
CA ARG A 103 12.58 -1.38 1.80
C ARG A 103 12.19 -0.42 2.92
N LEU A 104 11.22 0.47 2.67
CA LEU A 104 10.69 1.38 3.67
C LEU A 104 10.01 0.66 4.82
N ILE A 105 9.15 -0.32 4.54
CA ILE A 105 8.48 -1.14 5.57
C ILE A 105 9.53 -1.81 6.47
N PHE A 106 10.59 -2.33 5.87
CA PHE A 106 11.67 -2.97 6.62
C PHE A 106 12.41 -1.98 7.54
N ALA A 107 12.66 -0.76 7.07
CA ALA A 107 13.45 0.24 7.79
C ALA A 107 12.62 1.14 8.72
N ALA A 108 11.29 1.16 8.57
CA ALA A 108 10.43 2.14 9.25
C ALA A 108 10.17 1.80 10.73
N PRO A 109 9.96 2.83 11.57
CA PRO A 109 9.48 2.63 12.93
C PRO A 109 8.00 2.18 12.92
N ALA A 110 7.59 1.50 13.99
CA ALA A 110 6.29 0.82 14.06
C ALA A 110 5.10 1.74 13.80
N GLU A 111 5.19 3.01 14.21
CA GLU A 111 4.14 4.01 14.06
C GLU A 111 3.88 4.40 12.58
N ARG A 112 4.86 4.17 11.70
CA ARG A 112 4.75 4.46 10.26
C ARG A 112 4.30 3.26 9.44
N LEU A 113 4.42 2.05 9.98
CA LEU A 113 4.10 0.81 9.25
C LEU A 113 2.68 0.79 8.69
N PRO A 114 1.61 1.19 9.42
CA PRO A 114 0.25 1.13 8.87
C PRO A 114 0.08 1.97 7.61
N TYR A 115 0.74 3.13 7.53
CA TYR A 115 0.71 4.00 6.35
C TYR A 115 1.45 3.35 5.17
N LEU A 116 2.62 2.77 5.43
CA LEU A 116 3.40 2.10 4.38
C LEU A 116 2.71 0.84 3.86
N PHE A 117 2.03 0.09 4.71
CA PHE A 117 1.20 -1.04 4.31
C PHE A 117 0.02 -0.59 3.44
N LEU A 118 -0.65 0.51 3.79
CA LEU A 118 -1.74 1.06 2.98
C LEU A 118 -1.26 1.40 1.57
N GLU A 119 -0.17 2.19 1.47
CA GLU A 119 0.40 2.62 0.19
C GLU A 119 0.88 1.43 -0.66
N GLN A 120 1.58 0.47 -0.04
CA GLN A 120 2.02 -0.73 -0.74
C GLN A 120 0.84 -1.56 -1.24
N GLY A 121 -0.21 -1.72 -0.42
CA GLY A 121 -1.44 -2.40 -0.80
C GLY A 121 -2.12 -1.73 -1.98
N GLN A 122 -2.17 -0.40 -2.00
CA GLN A 122 -2.74 0.38 -3.10
C GLN A 122 -1.95 0.23 -4.41
N VAL A 123 -0.60 0.22 -4.34
CA VAL A 123 0.28 -0.07 -5.50
C VAL A 123 0.00 -1.46 -6.05
N LEU A 124 -0.08 -2.47 -5.18
CA LEU A 124 -0.40 -3.85 -5.57
C LEU A 124 -1.79 -3.98 -6.20
N GLY A 125 -2.81 -3.33 -5.62
CA GLY A 125 -4.16 -3.31 -6.19
C GLY A 125 -4.20 -2.63 -7.56
N TRP A 126 -3.45 -1.55 -7.74
CA TRP A 126 -3.32 -0.90 -9.05
C TRP A 126 -2.61 -1.79 -10.08
N MET A 127 -1.54 -2.49 -9.69
CA MET A 127 -0.86 -3.44 -10.58
C MET A 127 -1.78 -4.60 -10.98
N GLY A 128 -2.60 -5.10 -10.04
CA GLY A 128 -3.64 -6.09 -10.31
C GLY A 128 -4.66 -5.62 -11.34
N ARG A 129 -5.16 -4.39 -11.21
CA ARG A 129 -6.08 -3.78 -12.20
C ARG A 129 -5.50 -3.65 -13.58
N LYS A 130 -4.18 -3.43 -13.68
CA LYS A 130 -3.48 -3.28 -14.96
C LYS A 130 -3.17 -4.61 -15.64
N GLY A 131 -3.43 -5.75 -14.99
CA GLY A 131 -3.11 -7.07 -15.53
C GLY A 131 -1.60 -7.27 -15.66
N ASP A 132 -0.83 -6.78 -14.68
CA ASP A 132 0.61 -7.04 -14.66
C ASP A 132 0.87 -8.49 -14.22
N ASP A 133 0.90 -9.41 -15.20
CA ASP A 133 1.02 -10.86 -15.02
C ASP A 133 2.38 -11.32 -14.45
N LEU A 134 3.34 -10.41 -14.28
CA LEU A 134 4.66 -10.72 -13.73
C LEU A 134 4.67 -10.83 -12.18
N PHE A 135 3.56 -10.50 -11.52
CA PHE A 135 3.38 -10.72 -10.10
C PHE A 135 2.34 -11.81 -9.86
N ASP A 136 2.72 -12.86 -9.12
CA ASP A 136 1.76 -13.86 -8.66
C ASP A 136 0.78 -13.22 -7.66
N ASN A 137 -0.51 -13.22 -8.01
CA ASN A 137 -1.64 -12.80 -7.17
C ASN A 137 -1.49 -11.41 -6.52
N PRO A 138 -1.40 -10.32 -7.30
CA PRO A 138 -1.23 -8.96 -6.78
C PRO A 138 -2.38 -8.55 -5.86
N TYR A 139 -3.61 -8.99 -6.13
CA TYR A 139 -4.78 -8.70 -5.29
C TYR A 139 -4.71 -9.33 -3.90
N GLU A 140 -4.30 -10.61 -3.78
CA GLU A 140 -4.18 -11.25 -2.46
C GLU A 140 -3.10 -10.59 -1.62
N ARG A 141 -1.96 -10.22 -2.25
CA ARG A 141 -0.91 -9.46 -1.56
C ARG A 141 -1.41 -8.08 -1.15
N ALA A 142 -2.17 -7.39 -2.00
CA ALA A 142 -2.76 -6.10 -1.68
C ALA A 142 -3.68 -6.18 -0.45
N LEU A 143 -4.53 -7.20 -0.41
CA LEU A 143 -5.46 -7.44 0.71
C LEU A 143 -4.72 -7.70 2.03
N ASP A 144 -3.62 -8.45 2.01
CA ASP A 144 -2.78 -8.69 3.19
C ASP A 144 -2.19 -7.37 3.74
N GLN A 145 -1.62 -6.55 2.86
CA GLN A 145 -1.10 -5.23 3.25
C GLN A 145 -2.21 -4.31 3.78
N MET A 146 -3.36 -4.26 3.13
CA MET A 146 -4.50 -3.45 3.57
C MET A 146 -5.08 -3.92 4.91
N SER A 147 -5.07 -5.22 5.19
CA SER A 147 -5.46 -5.78 6.49
C SER A 147 -4.52 -5.26 7.60
N GLY A 148 -3.21 -5.25 7.34
CA GLY A 148 -2.22 -4.64 8.23
C GLY A 148 -2.50 -3.15 8.50
N ALA A 149 -2.82 -2.38 7.46
CA ALA A 149 -3.18 -0.97 7.58
C ALA A 149 -4.50 -0.75 8.34
N ALA A 150 -5.51 -1.60 8.12
CA ALA A 150 -6.83 -1.50 8.72
C ALA A 150 -6.81 -1.69 10.24
N SER A 151 -5.76 -2.30 10.79
CA SER A 151 -5.55 -2.38 12.25
C SER A 151 -5.38 -1.01 12.91
N HIS A 152 -5.01 0.02 12.15
CA HIS A 152 -4.83 1.37 12.65
C HIS A 152 -6.08 2.23 12.42
N ARG A 153 -6.67 2.75 13.51
CA ARG A 153 -7.97 3.45 13.49
C ARG A 153 -8.05 4.61 12.50
N SER A 154 -6.97 5.37 12.29
CA SER A 154 -6.97 6.50 11.35
C SER A 154 -7.03 6.06 9.88
N LEU A 155 -6.62 4.82 9.58
CA LEU A 155 -6.53 4.29 8.23
C LEU A 155 -7.62 3.26 7.92
N GLU A 156 -8.29 2.74 8.95
CA GLU A 156 -9.31 1.71 8.82
C GLU A 156 -10.36 2.00 7.74
N ARG A 157 -10.88 3.23 7.69
CA ARG A 157 -11.85 3.63 6.65
C ARG A 157 -11.26 3.49 5.25
N VAL A 158 -10.05 3.98 5.02
CA VAL A 158 -9.43 3.99 3.68
C VAL A 158 -9.07 2.57 3.28
N ALA A 159 -8.38 1.84 4.17
CA ALA A 159 -7.96 0.46 3.92
C ALA A 159 -9.14 -0.46 3.60
N ARG A 160 -10.22 -0.43 4.39
CA ARG A 160 -11.41 -1.25 4.13
C ARG A 160 -12.12 -0.87 2.83
N THR A 161 -12.12 0.41 2.47
CA THR A 161 -12.70 0.89 1.19
C THR A 161 -11.96 0.28 0.00
N GLU A 162 -10.63 0.32 0.04
CA GLU A 162 -9.76 -0.27 -0.99
C GLU A 162 -9.90 -1.80 -1.05
N MET A 163 -9.99 -2.47 0.11
CA MET A 163 -10.28 -3.91 0.17
C MET A 163 -11.62 -4.24 -0.50
N THR A 164 -12.67 -3.46 -0.24
CA THR A 164 -13.98 -3.62 -0.90
C THR A 164 -13.86 -3.51 -2.41
N GLN A 165 -13.08 -2.55 -2.93
CA GLN A 165 -12.86 -2.40 -4.37
C GLN A 165 -12.17 -3.64 -4.96
N ILE A 166 -11.11 -4.13 -4.33
CA ILE A 166 -10.41 -5.35 -4.77
C ILE A 166 -11.34 -6.56 -4.76
N TYR A 167 -12.15 -6.73 -3.73
CA TYR A 167 -13.12 -7.82 -3.65
C TYR A 167 -14.18 -7.74 -4.76
N LEU A 168 -14.63 -6.54 -5.11
CA LEU A 168 -15.54 -6.34 -6.25
C LEU A 168 -14.89 -6.71 -7.58
N GLU A 169 -13.66 -6.26 -7.82
CA GLU A 169 -12.90 -6.53 -9.05
C GLU A 169 -12.63 -8.03 -9.25
N THR A 170 -12.42 -8.75 -8.14
CA THR A 170 -12.16 -10.20 -8.13
C THR A 170 -13.44 -11.04 -8.05
N GLY A 171 -14.63 -10.42 -8.00
CA GLY A 171 -15.92 -11.12 -7.91
C GLY A 171 -16.23 -11.75 -6.54
N ARG A 172 -15.48 -11.39 -5.50
CA ARG A 172 -15.60 -11.86 -4.12
C ARG A 172 -16.62 -11.02 -3.33
N TYR A 173 -17.88 -11.10 -3.76
CA TYR A 173 -18.93 -10.17 -3.31
C TYR A 173 -19.30 -10.31 -1.83
N GLU A 174 -19.19 -11.49 -1.24
CA GLU A 174 -19.49 -11.67 0.19
C GLU A 174 -18.41 -11.02 1.08
N GLU A 175 -17.14 -11.14 0.72
CA GLU A 175 -16.05 -10.45 1.41
C GLU A 175 -16.15 -8.94 1.26
N ALA A 176 -16.52 -8.45 0.07
CA ALA A 176 -16.84 -7.04 -0.14
C ALA A 176 -17.95 -6.55 0.81
N ARG A 177 -19.02 -7.35 0.97
CA ARG A 177 -20.15 -7.05 1.87
C ARG A 177 -19.70 -7.04 3.32
N GLN A 178 -18.84 -7.97 3.74
CA GLN A 178 -18.28 -7.99 5.10
C GLN A 178 -17.48 -6.72 5.40
N GLN A 179 -16.66 -6.24 4.47
CA GLN A 179 -15.91 -4.99 4.67
C GLN A 179 -16.85 -3.77 4.75
N LEU A 180 -17.89 -3.72 3.90
CA LEU A 180 -18.90 -2.67 3.96
C LEU A 180 -19.69 -2.67 5.27
N ARG A 181 -19.96 -3.85 5.84
CA ARG A 181 -20.56 -3.96 7.17
C ARG A 181 -19.68 -3.32 8.24
N GLN A 182 -18.38 -3.56 8.21
CA GLN A 182 -17.43 -2.93 9.13
C GLN A 182 -17.39 -1.41 8.93
N LEU A 183 -17.34 -0.95 7.67
CA LEU A 183 -17.38 0.47 7.33
C LEU A 183 -18.64 1.16 7.84
N ALA A 184 -19.81 0.52 7.75
CA ALA A 184 -21.07 1.08 8.23
C ALA A 184 -21.13 1.22 9.76
N LEU A 185 -20.27 0.53 10.52
CA LEU A 185 -20.15 0.71 11.97
C LEU A 185 -19.34 1.96 12.34
N ILE A 186 -18.43 2.39 11.48
CA ILE A 186 -17.49 3.50 11.75
C ILE A 186 -17.77 4.75 10.92
N THR A 187 -18.65 4.66 9.91
CA THR A 187 -19.04 5.78 9.04
C THR A 187 -20.55 5.90 8.93
N ASN A 188 -21.05 7.13 8.88
CA ASN A 188 -22.44 7.39 8.57
C ASN A 188 -22.67 7.24 7.06
N MET A 189 -23.21 6.09 6.64
CA MET A 189 -23.47 5.77 5.23
C MET A 189 -24.50 6.70 4.56
N ASP A 190 -25.27 7.44 5.35
CA ASP A 190 -26.28 8.39 4.85
C ASP A 190 -25.71 9.78 4.58
N ALA A 191 -24.45 10.04 4.96
CA ALA A 191 -23.80 11.32 4.72
C ALA A 191 -23.56 11.55 3.21
N PRO A 192 -23.59 12.81 2.74
CA PRO A 192 -23.24 13.13 1.35
C PRO A 192 -21.83 12.65 0.97
N GLU A 193 -20.87 12.78 1.89
CA GLU A 193 -19.45 12.42 1.74
C GLU A 193 -19.19 10.92 1.58
N THR A 194 -20.20 10.07 1.79
CA THR A 194 -20.11 8.62 1.60
C THR A 194 -20.81 8.15 0.32
N SER A 195 -20.92 9.04 -0.68
CA SER A 195 -21.38 8.68 -2.04
C SER A 195 -20.68 7.44 -2.58
N ASP A 196 -19.36 7.40 -2.44
CA ASP A 196 -18.51 6.37 -3.03
C ASP A 196 -18.75 5.03 -2.32
N LEU A 197 -18.91 5.05 -1.00
CA LEU A 197 -19.25 3.86 -0.21
C LEU A 197 -20.65 3.33 -0.54
N ARG A 198 -21.62 4.22 -0.79
CA ARG A 198 -22.96 3.82 -1.24
C ARG A 198 -22.91 3.19 -2.62
N GLU A 199 -22.09 3.72 -3.53
CA GLU A 199 -21.89 3.12 -4.84
C GLU A 199 -21.25 1.72 -4.73
N LEU A 200 -20.23 1.56 -3.86
CA LEU A 200 -19.64 0.25 -3.59
C LEU A 200 -20.68 -0.72 -3.03
N ALA A 201 -21.48 -0.31 -2.05
CA ALA A 201 -22.57 -1.13 -1.51
C ALA A 201 -23.58 -1.57 -2.58
N ARG A 202 -23.96 -0.65 -3.48
CA ARG A 202 -24.83 -0.96 -4.62
C ARG A 202 -24.20 -1.99 -5.55
N LYS A 203 -22.92 -1.83 -5.91
CA LYS A 203 -22.19 -2.78 -6.78
C LYS A 203 -22.10 -4.15 -6.12
N THR A 204 -21.78 -4.21 -4.82
CA THR A 204 -21.66 -5.45 -4.06
C THR A 204 -22.99 -6.22 -4.01
N LEU A 205 -24.07 -5.56 -3.62
CA LEU A 205 -25.40 -6.18 -3.56
C LEU A 205 -25.90 -6.58 -4.95
N GLY A 206 -25.61 -5.77 -5.98
CA GLY A 206 -25.87 -6.11 -7.38
C GLY A 206 -25.15 -7.38 -7.82
N GLY A 207 -23.88 -7.55 -7.44
CA GLY A 207 -23.10 -8.76 -7.69
C GLY A 207 -23.68 -10.01 -7.00
N LEU A 208 -24.27 -9.84 -5.81
CA LEU A 208 -25.01 -10.88 -5.08
C LEU A 208 -26.44 -11.13 -5.62
N LYS A 209 -26.86 -10.44 -6.69
CA LYS A 209 -28.22 -10.49 -7.26
C LYS A 209 -29.31 -9.97 -6.31
N LEU A 210 -28.94 -9.19 -5.30
CA LEU A 210 -29.83 -8.50 -4.36
C LEU A 210 -30.19 -7.11 -4.92
N HIS A 211 -30.84 -7.08 -6.08
CA HIS A 211 -31.07 -5.85 -6.83
C HIS A 211 -32.01 -4.86 -6.11
N ARG A 212 -32.98 -5.35 -5.35
CA ARG A 212 -33.92 -4.50 -4.60
C ARG A 212 -33.21 -3.78 -3.46
N GLU A 213 -32.32 -4.48 -2.78
CA GLU A 213 -31.50 -3.99 -1.69
C GLU A 213 -30.43 -3.02 -2.22
N ALA A 214 -29.83 -3.33 -3.37
CA ALA A 214 -28.86 -2.47 -4.05
C ALA A 214 -29.47 -1.09 -4.39
N ASP A 215 -30.72 -1.05 -4.84
CA ASP A 215 -31.43 0.20 -5.17
C ASP A 215 -31.55 1.15 -3.98
N CYS A 216 -31.55 0.64 -2.73
CA CYS A 216 -31.61 1.48 -1.54
C CYS A 216 -30.35 2.32 -1.31
N PHE A 217 -29.24 1.98 -1.96
CA PHE A 217 -27.99 2.73 -1.94
C PHE A 217 -27.82 3.68 -3.13
N ALA A 218 -28.78 3.75 -4.05
CA ALA A 218 -28.76 4.74 -5.11
C ALA A 218 -28.85 6.18 -4.55
N GLU A 219 -28.35 7.14 -5.33
CA GLU A 219 -28.47 8.56 -5.01
C GLU A 219 -29.96 8.96 -5.05
N GLN A 220 -30.56 9.20 -3.88
CA GLN A 220 -31.99 9.49 -3.79
C GLN A 220 -32.25 10.97 -4.07
N ARG A 221 -33.00 11.25 -5.15
CA ARG A 221 -33.69 12.53 -5.33
C ARG A 221 -35.12 12.37 -4.81
N GLY A 222 -35.41 12.91 -3.63
CA GLY A 222 -36.75 12.89 -3.01
C GLY A 222 -36.83 12.08 -1.72
N LEU A 223 -38.05 11.70 -1.32
CA LEU A 223 -38.30 10.95 -0.08
C LEU A 223 -37.76 9.51 -0.17
N PRO A 224 -37.11 9.00 0.89
CA PRO A 224 -36.65 7.61 0.93
C PRO A 224 -37.84 6.65 0.81
N ARG A 225 -37.63 5.54 0.08
CA ARG A 225 -38.65 4.49 -0.02
C ARG A 225 -38.76 3.78 1.35
N PRO A 226 -39.96 3.43 1.84
CA PRO A 226 -40.12 2.87 3.19
C PRO A 226 -39.32 1.58 3.46
N HIS A 227 -39.08 0.75 2.44
CA HIS A 227 -38.26 -0.45 2.59
C HIS A 227 -36.76 -0.16 2.71
N CYS A 228 -36.31 1.05 2.39
CA CYS A 228 -34.91 1.48 2.47
C CYS A 228 -34.57 2.17 3.80
N ASP A 229 -35.54 2.34 4.70
CA ASP A 229 -35.37 3.02 5.99
C ASP A 229 -34.31 2.34 6.88
N ARG A 230 -34.03 1.06 6.64
CA ARG A 230 -32.96 0.28 7.30
C ARG A 230 -31.96 -0.29 6.31
N ARG A 231 -31.59 0.46 5.26
CA ARG A 231 -30.68 -0.03 4.22
C ARG A 231 -29.35 -0.60 4.71
N VAL A 232 -28.82 -0.09 5.84
CA VAL A 232 -27.59 -0.62 6.46
C VAL A 232 -27.75 -2.08 6.93
N ASP A 233 -28.97 -2.50 7.28
CA ASP A 233 -29.24 -3.90 7.65
C ASP A 233 -29.06 -4.85 6.46
N PHE A 234 -29.14 -4.37 5.21
CA PHE A 234 -28.85 -5.20 4.03
C PHE A 234 -27.37 -5.54 3.88
N LEU A 235 -26.49 -4.89 4.65
CA LEU A 235 -25.06 -5.23 4.70
C LEU A 235 -24.75 -6.26 5.79
N LYS A 236 -25.69 -6.60 6.67
CA LYS A 236 -25.52 -7.60 7.74
C LYS A 236 -25.49 -9.02 7.19
#